data_AF-A0A540KYG4-F1
#
_entry.id   AF-A0A540KYG4-F1
#
_cell.length_a   1.000
_cell.length_b   1.000
_cell.length_c   1.000
_cell.angle_alpha   90.00
_cell.angle_beta   90.00
_cell.angle_gamma   90.00
#
_symmetry.space_group_name_H-M   'P 1'
#
loop_
_entity.id
_entity.type
_entity.pdbx_description
1 polymer ?
#
loop_
_entity_poly.entity_id
_entity_poly.type
_entity_poly.pdbx_seq_one_letter_code
_entity_poly.pdbx_strand_id
1 'polypeptide(L)'
;MTNGSGRSKPSSMIIIVGTLGSVAFCSLVVVVAGCFFRKRLRTVKERYHSKRQKKKVGNDMKKTVESLQFRLGPIETATNKFSDDNKLGEGGFGAVFKV
;
A
#
# COMPACT_ATOMS: atom_id res chain seq x y z
N MET A 1 -57.96 -39.48 -15.02
CA MET A 1 -57.19 -40.37 -14.14
C MET A 1 -55.85 -39.73 -13.85
N THR A 2 -55.67 -39.03 -12.73
CA THR A 2 -54.36 -38.50 -12.32
C THR A 2 -54.04 -39.09 -10.94
N ASN A 3 -53.04 -39.97 -10.94
CA ASN A 3 -52.55 -40.69 -9.78
C ASN A 3 -51.98 -39.71 -8.75
N GLY A 4 -52.51 -39.74 -7.53
CA GLY A 4 -51.95 -39.00 -6.40
C GLY A 4 -50.66 -39.67 -5.94
N SER A 5 -49.51 -39.03 -6.19
CA SER A 5 -48.22 -39.49 -5.68
C SER A 5 -48.10 -39.18 -4.19
N GLY A 6 -48.40 -40.18 -3.36
CA GLY A 6 -48.16 -40.12 -1.92
C GLY A 6 -46.67 -40.05 -1.61
N ARG A 7 -46.18 -38.86 -1.23
CA ARG A 7 -44.80 -38.68 -0.75
C ARG A 7 -44.72 -39.16 0.70
N SER A 8 -44.13 -40.32 0.94
CA SER A 8 -43.88 -40.82 2.29
C SER A 8 -42.87 -39.91 3.00
N LYS A 9 -43.20 -39.51 4.23
CA LYS A 9 -42.32 -38.68 5.07
C LYS A 9 -41.13 -39.54 5.53
N PRO A 10 -39.87 -39.04 5.46
CA PRO A 10 -38.73 -39.79 5.97
C PRO A 10 -38.82 -39.96 7.49
N SER A 11 -38.30 -41.07 8.03
CA SER A 11 -38.32 -41.31 9.47
C SER A 11 -37.42 -40.31 10.20
N SER A 12 -37.80 -39.90 11.41
CA SER A 12 -37.04 -38.93 12.22
C SER A 12 -35.58 -39.35 12.43
N MET A 13 -35.30 -40.66 12.45
CA MET A 13 -33.94 -41.20 12.58
C MET A 13 -33.06 -40.88 11.37
N ILE A 14 -33.62 -40.92 10.15
CA ILE A 14 -32.89 -40.58 8.92
C ILE A 14 -32.54 -39.09 8.90
N ILE A 15 -33.44 -38.24 9.39
CA ILE A 15 -33.21 -36.79 9.48
C ILE A 15 -32.08 -36.49 10.48
N ILE A 16 -32.09 -37.11 11.66
CA ILE A 16 -31.10 -36.87 12.71
C ILE A 16 -29.69 -37.25 12.23
N VAL A 17 -29.53 -38.44 11.62
CA VAL A 17 -28.23 -38.91 11.13
C VAL A 17 -27.69 -38.01 10.01
N GLY A 18 -28.55 -37.54 9.10
CA GLY A 18 -28.15 -36.63 8.03
C GLY A 18 -27.72 -35.25 8.52
N THR A 19 -28.36 -34.73 9.57
CA THR A 19 -28.06 -33.38 10.08
C THR A 19 -26.68 -33.25 10.71
N LEU A 20 -26.21 -34.27 11.43
CA LEU A 20 -24.89 -34.27 12.09
C LEU A 20 -23.74 -34.07 11.09
N GLY A 21 -23.77 -34.80 9.97
CA GLY A 21 -22.77 -34.64 8.90
C GLY A 21 -22.85 -33.28 8.21
N SER A 22 -24.08 -32.78 7.99
CA SER A 22 -24.31 -31.47 7.35
C SER A 22 -23.78 -30.31 8.20
N VAL A 23 -23.97 -30.34 9.53
CA VAL A 23 -23.48 -29.30 10.43
C VAL A 23 -21.96 -29.24 10.44
N ALA A 24 -21.28 -30.40 10.49
CA ALA A 24 -19.83 -30.46 10.42
C ALA A 24 -19.30 -29.92 9.08
N PHE A 25 -19.94 -30.28 7.96
CA PHE A 25 -19.55 -29.78 6.64
C PHE A 25 -19.77 -28.26 6.49
N CYS A 26 -20.94 -27.76 6.88
CA CYS A 26 -21.27 -26.34 6.82
C CYS A 26 -20.32 -25.50 7.69
N SER A 27 -19.99 -25.96 8.90
CA SER A 27 -19.04 -25.25 9.76
C SER A 27 -17.65 -25.16 9.13
N LEU A 28 -17.16 -26.23 8.51
CA LEU A 28 -15.87 -26.25 7.81
C LEU A 28 -15.86 -25.32 6.59
N VAL A 29 -16.94 -25.29 5.80
CA VAL A 29 -17.10 -24.36 4.68
C VAL A 29 -17.09 -22.90 5.13
N VAL A 30 -17.82 -22.57 6.21
CA VAL A 30 -17.86 -21.21 6.77
C VAL A 30 -16.48 -20.79 7.28
N VAL A 31 -15.75 -21.68 7.95
CA VAL A 31 -14.38 -21.40 8.41
C VAL A 31 -13.44 -21.16 7.24
N VAL A 32 -13.48 -22.00 6.20
CA VAL A 32 -12.63 -21.84 5.00
C VAL A 32 -12.96 -20.54 4.27
N ALA A 33 -14.25 -20.25 4.04
CA ALA A 33 -14.70 -19.01 3.43
C ALA A 33 -14.26 -17.79 4.25
N GLY A 34 -14.51 -17.80 5.57
CA GLY A 34 -14.11 -16.75 6.49
C GLY A 34 -12.60 -16.52 6.49
N CYS A 35 -11.79 -17.59 6.49
CA CYS A 35 -10.35 -17.53 6.36
C CYS A 35 -9.91 -16.91 5.02
N PHE A 36 -10.54 -17.31 3.91
CA PHE A 36 -10.25 -16.77 2.58
C PHE A 36 -10.60 -15.27 2.50
N PHE A 37 -11.79 -14.87 2.96
CA PHE A 37 -12.22 -13.48 3.00
C PHE A 37 -11.30 -12.62 3.89
N ARG A 38 -10.96 -13.11 5.10
CA ARG A 38 -10.03 -12.41 5.99
C ARG A 38 -8.63 -12.26 5.38
N LYS A 39 -8.10 -13.31 4.74
CA LYS A 39 -6.81 -13.24 4.03
C LYS A 39 -6.86 -12.23 2.89
N ARG A 40 -7.92 -12.24 2.07
CA ARG A 40 -8.11 -11.31 0.95
C ARG A 40 -8.17 -9.85 1.43
N LEU A 41 -8.89 -9.59 2.53
CA LEU A 41 -8.98 -8.27 3.15
C LEU A 41 -7.64 -7.80 3.73
N ARG A 42 -6.86 -8.68 4.36
CA ARG A 42 -5.50 -8.37 4.84
C ARG A 42 -4.59 -7.93 3.69
N THR A 43 -4.56 -8.69 2.60
CA THR A 43 -3.73 -8.36 1.42
C THR A 43 -4.06 -6.98 0.85
N VAL A 44 -5.33 -6.58 0.82
CA VAL A 44 -5.74 -5.23 0.36
C VAL A 44 -5.28 -4.14 1.33
N LYS A 45 -5.37 -4.38 2.64
CA LYS A 45 -4.95 -3.42 3.68
C LYS A 45 -3.43 -3.19 3.69
N GLU A 46 -2.64 -4.24 3.49
CA GLU A 46 -1.17 -4.16 3.39
C GLU A 46 -0.72 -3.26 2.21
N ARG A 47 -1.43 -3.34 1.08
CA ARG A 47 -1.16 -2.49 -0.10
C ARG A 47 -1.50 -1.03 0.17
N TYR A 48 -2.53 -0.74 0.96
CA TYR A 48 -2.90 0.63 1.35
C TYR A 48 -1.84 1.26 2.27
N HIS A 49 -1.36 0.51 3.27
CA HIS A 49 -0.34 0.99 4.20
C HIS A 49 1.02 1.22 3.51
N SER A 50 1.42 0.28 2.64
CA SER A 50 2.65 0.39 1.84
C SER A 50 2.63 1.60 0.88
N LYS A 51 1.49 1.88 0.23
CA LYS A 51 1.35 3.05 -0.65
C LYS A 51 1.42 4.38 0.12
N ARG A 52 0.83 4.44 1.32
CA ARG A 52 0.87 5.64 2.16
C ARG A 52 2.28 5.91 2.71
N GLN A 53 3.01 4.87 3.09
CA GLN A 53 4.42 5.00 3.50
C GLN A 53 5.32 5.42 2.33
N LYS A 54 5.19 4.81 1.15
CA LYS A 54 5.96 5.23 -0.04
C LYS A 54 5.68 6.68 -0.43
N LYS A 55 4.43 7.15 -0.33
CA LYS A 55 4.08 8.55 -0.58
C LYS A 55 4.70 9.51 0.44
N LYS A 56 4.72 9.15 1.74
CA LYS A 56 5.38 9.97 2.77
C LYS A 56 6.87 10.10 2.50
N VAL A 57 7.57 8.97 2.35
CA VAL A 57 9.02 8.95 2.06
C VAL A 57 9.36 9.71 0.78
N GLY A 58 8.57 9.55 -0.30
CA GLY A 58 8.79 10.29 -1.54
C GLY A 58 8.59 11.80 -1.40
N ASN A 59 7.62 12.24 -0.59
CA ASN A 59 7.38 13.65 -0.32
C ASN A 59 8.47 14.26 0.57
N ASP A 60 8.93 13.52 1.58
CA ASP A 60 10.03 13.94 2.45
C ASP A 60 11.34 14.05 1.66
N MET A 61 11.62 13.09 0.76
CA MET A 61 12.77 13.13 -0.15
C MET A 61 12.70 14.31 -1.13
N LYS A 62 11.51 14.59 -1.69
CA LYS A 62 11.31 15.77 -2.55
C LYS A 62 11.58 17.07 -1.78
N LYS A 63 11.11 17.16 -0.54
CA LYS A 63 11.32 18.32 0.34
C LYS A 63 12.80 18.51 0.70
N THR A 64 13.53 17.43 0.99
CA THR A 64 14.99 17.52 1.20
C THR A 64 15.72 17.93 -0.07
N VAL A 65 15.36 17.39 -1.23
CA VAL A 65 15.94 17.81 -2.51
C VAL A 65 15.66 19.29 -2.80
N GLU A 66 14.45 19.78 -2.56
CA GLU A 66 14.13 21.22 -2.67
C GLU A 66 14.90 22.07 -1.65
N SER A 67 15.24 21.53 -0.47
CA SER A 67 16.08 22.21 0.53
C SER A 67 17.58 22.15 0.22
N LEU A 68 18.04 21.11 -0.47
CA LEU A 68 19.42 20.90 -0.91
C LEU A 68 19.72 21.64 -2.23
N GLN A 69 18.68 21.96 -3.00
CA GLN A 69 18.77 22.87 -4.13
C GLN A 69 18.97 24.30 -3.62
N PHE A 70 20.24 24.66 -3.40
CA PHE A 70 20.62 26.05 -3.20
C PHE A 70 20.18 26.84 -4.44
N ARG A 71 19.32 27.86 -4.25
CA ARG A 71 18.91 28.72 -5.35
C ARG A 71 20.16 29.45 -5.84
N LEU A 72 20.60 29.13 -7.06
CA LEU A 72 21.78 29.74 -7.66
C LEU A 72 21.56 31.23 -7.96
N GLY A 73 20.32 31.65 -8.25
CA GLY A 73 20.01 33.06 -8.55
C GLY A 73 20.46 34.06 -7.45
N PRO A 74 20.13 33.82 -6.17
CA PRO A 74 20.67 34.62 -5.06
C PRO A 74 22.20 34.62 -4.96
N ILE A 75 22.87 33.48 -5.17
CA ILE A 75 24.34 33.39 -5.13
C ILE A 75 24.95 34.14 -6.31
N GLU A 76 24.39 33.97 -7.51
CA GLU A 76 24.80 34.67 -8.72
C GLU A 76 24.62 36.18 -8.54
N THR A 77 23.51 36.63 -7.96
CA THR A 77 23.27 38.05 -7.69
C THR A 77 24.29 38.59 -6.68
N ALA A 78 24.53 37.86 -5.59
CA ALA A 78 25.45 38.28 -4.54
C ALA A 78 26.92 38.31 -5.01
N THR A 79 27.31 37.37 -5.88
CA THR A 79 28.66 37.32 -6.48
C THR A 79 28.83 38.22 -7.71
N ASN A 80 27.82 39.04 -8.04
CA ASN A 80 27.78 39.83 -9.28
C ASN A 80 28.07 38.97 -10.52
N LYS A 81 27.27 37.92 -10.70
CA LYS A 81 27.37 36.92 -11.76
C LYS A 81 28.73 36.25 -11.86
N PHE A 82 29.37 35.99 -10.71
CA PHE A 82 30.72 35.43 -10.66
C PHE A 82 31.72 36.26 -11.48
N SER A 83 31.66 37.59 -11.38
CA SER A 83 32.62 38.49 -12.03
C SER A 83 34.05 38.17 -11.59
N ASP A 84 35.01 38.29 -12.52
CA ASP A 84 36.43 38.12 -12.22
C ASP A 84 36.93 39.13 -11.18
N ASP A 85 36.28 40.29 -11.04
CA ASP A 85 36.58 41.28 -9.99
C ASP A 85 36.38 40.73 -8.58
N ASN A 86 35.49 39.75 -8.43
CA ASN A 86 35.21 39.08 -7.17
C ASN A 86 36.03 37.78 -7.02
N LYS A 87 36.85 37.40 -8.01
CA LYS A 87 37.64 36.17 -7.94
C LYS A 87 38.78 36.33 -6.93
N LEU A 88 38.77 35.48 -5.91
CA LEU A 88 39.81 35.39 -4.88
C LEU A 88 40.99 34.52 -5.32
N GLY A 89 40.75 33.56 -6.21
CA GLY A 89 41.78 32.66 -6.73
C GLY A 89 41.21 31.43 -7.42
N GLU A 90 42.09 30.61 -7.99
CA GLU A 90 41.75 29.34 -8.63
C GLU A 90 42.84 28.30 -8.35
N GLY A 91 42.43 27.07 -8.06
CA GLY A 91 43.34 25.95 -7.78
C GLY A 91 42.64 24.61 -7.92
N GLY A 92 43.16 23.55 -7.29
CA GLY A 92 42.58 22.19 -7.37
C GLY A 92 41.14 22.04 -6.85
N PHE A 93 40.60 23.07 -6.21
CA PHE A 93 39.22 23.15 -5.73
C PHE A 93 38.30 23.99 -6.65
N GLY A 94 38.82 24.54 -7.75
CA GLY A 94 38.10 25.44 -8.66
C GLY A 94 38.29 26.93 -8.35
N ALA A 95 37.53 27.79 -9.05
CA ALA A 95 37.54 29.24 -8.86
C ALA A 95 36.73 29.64 -7.62
N VAL A 96 37.31 30.47 -6.76
CA VAL A 96 36.69 30.98 -5.53
C VAL A 96 36.35 32.45 -5.73
N PHE A 97 35.09 32.83 -5.44
CA PHE A 97 34.61 34.20 -5.55
C PHE A 97 34.20 34.75 -4.19
N LYS A 98 34.43 36.04 -3.99
CA LYS A 98 33.93 36.81 -2.87
C LYS A 98 32.45 37.14 -3.10
N VAL A 99 31.70 37.08 -2.00
CA VAL A 99 30.28 37.44 -1.92
C VAL A 99 30.14 38.78 -1.20
#